data_AF-A0A926YT94-F1
#
_entry.id   AF-A0A926YT94-F1
#
_cell.length_a   1.000
_cell.length_b   1.000
_cell.length_c   1.000
_cell.angle_alpha   90.00
_cell.angle_beta   90.00
_cell.angle_gamma   90.00
#
_symmetry.space_group_name_H-M   'P 1'
#
loop_
_entity.id
_entity.type
_entity.pdbx_description
1 polymer ?
#
loop_
_entity_poly.entity_id
_entity_poly.type
_entity_poly.pdbx_seq_one_letter_code
_entity_poly.pdbx_strand_id
1 'polypeptide(L)'
;MKRFLSRFVALALALVLSIGVMGCSNAPAGLSGNYSQDTLALITTLRAAIDLPNDAPNKAQAQTDARELINNFASRYQRDASVTKLSSFTTMRTALNSLAGHYSSYPNRPVPQKLKTRLEQEFSQVESALRRGS
;
A
#
# COMPACT_ATOMS: atom_id res chain seq x y z
N MET A 1 -16.45 -12.57 -46.97
CA MET A 1 -16.00 -11.58 -45.96
C MET A 1 -16.57 -11.90 -44.57
N LYS A 2 -16.25 -13.08 -43.98
CA LYS A 2 -16.63 -13.43 -42.58
C LYS A 2 -15.54 -14.16 -41.80
N ARG A 3 -14.43 -14.53 -42.46
CA ARG A 3 -13.28 -15.27 -41.86
C ARG A 3 -12.20 -14.37 -41.26
N PHE A 4 -12.19 -13.09 -41.61
CA PHE A 4 -11.21 -12.12 -41.09
C PHE A 4 -11.63 -11.55 -39.73
N LEU A 5 -12.93 -11.38 -39.47
CA LEU A 5 -13.41 -10.91 -38.16
C LEU A 5 -13.15 -11.90 -37.02
N SER A 6 -13.21 -13.21 -37.28
CA SER A 6 -13.02 -14.24 -36.25
C SER A 6 -11.56 -14.34 -35.76
N ARG A 7 -10.59 -13.96 -36.60
CA ARG A 7 -9.16 -13.96 -36.23
C ARG A 7 -8.78 -12.77 -35.34
N PHE A 8 -9.42 -11.62 -35.52
CA PHE A 8 -9.20 -10.46 -34.65
C PHE A 8 -9.77 -10.66 -33.24
N VAL A 9 -10.92 -11.33 -33.12
CA VAL A 9 -11.53 -11.63 -31.81
C VAL A 9 -10.72 -12.70 -31.05
N ALA A 10 -10.12 -13.68 -31.74
CA ALA A 10 -9.28 -14.69 -31.10
C ALA A 10 -7.92 -14.13 -30.62
N LEU A 11 -7.34 -13.15 -31.34
CA LEU A 11 -6.10 -12.48 -30.90
C LEU A 11 -6.35 -11.47 -29.77
N ALA A 12 -7.54 -10.87 -29.69
CA ALA A 12 -7.91 -9.99 -28.58
C ALA A 12 -8.17 -10.75 -27.26
N LEU A 13 -8.57 -12.03 -27.33
CA LEU A 13 -8.81 -12.85 -26.13
C LEU A 13 -7.53 -13.47 -25.56
N ALA A 14 -6.46 -13.55 -26.35
CA ALA A 14 -5.14 -14.04 -25.89
C ALA A 14 -4.31 -12.95 -25.17
N LEU A 15 -4.71 -11.68 -25.23
CA LEU A 15 -4.02 -10.56 -24.58
C LEU A 15 -4.52 -10.28 -23.15
N VAL A 16 -5.58 -10.95 -22.70
CA VAL A 16 -6.21 -10.70 -21.38
C VAL A 16 -5.68 -11.63 -20.28
N LEU A 17 -4.79 -12.58 -20.61
CA LEU A 17 -4.33 -13.63 -19.68
C LEU A 17 -2.86 -13.51 -19.23
N SER A 18 -2.18 -12.40 -19.51
CA SER A 18 -0.77 -12.19 -19.12
C SER A 18 -0.51 -11.04 -18.13
N ILE A 19 -1.54 -10.50 -17.46
CA ILE A 19 -1.33 -9.62 -16.28
C ILE A 19 -1.20 -10.45 -14.99
N GLY A 20 -0.73 -11.70 -15.14
CA GLY A 20 -0.36 -12.57 -14.03
C GLY A 20 1.16 -12.67 -13.99
N VAL A 21 1.75 -12.02 -12.97
CA VAL A 21 3.11 -12.25 -12.47
C VAL A 21 4.25 -11.59 -13.25
N MET A 22 4.67 -10.41 -12.78
CA MET A 22 6.10 -10.12 -12.57
C MET A 22 6.30 -8.87 -11.70
N GLY A 23 7.05 -9.04 -10.61
CA GLY A 23 7.87 -7.96 -10.03
C GLY A 23 7.25 -7.13 -8.91
N CYS A 24 7.37 -7.63 -7.68
CA CYS A 24 7.46 -6.75 -6.51
C CYS A 24 8.73 -5.88 -6.62
N SER A 25 8.65 -4.77 -7.34
CA SER A 25 9.66 -3.70 -7.32
C SER A 25 9.04 -2.40 -7.82
N ASN A 26 7.91 -2.03 -7.23
CA ASN A 26 7.43 -0.65 -7.25
C ASN A 26 7.30 -0.24 -5.79
N ALA A 27 8.44 -0.03 -5.12
CA ALA A 27 8.47 1.14 -4.25
C ALA A 27 7.95 2.29 -5.14
N PRO A 28 6.85 2.96 -4.78
CA PRO A 28 6.30 3.99 -5.64
C PRO A 28 7.44 4.94 -6.02
N ALA A 29 7.62 5.11 -7.34
CA ALA A 29 8.24 6.31 -7.89
C ALA A 29 7.72 7.47 -7.05
N GLY A 30 8.65 8.21 -6.43
CA GLY A 30 8.45 8.91 -5.16
C GLY A 30 7.12 9.66 -5.03
N LEU A 31 6.69 9.82 -3.76
CA LEU A 31 5.47 10.54 -3.36
C LEU A 31 5.19 11.73 -4.28
N SER A 32 4.05 11.67 -4.98
CA SER A 32 3.65 12.67 -5.97
C SER A 32 3.49 14.06 -5.36
N GLY A 33 3.31 14.13 -4.03
CA GLY A 33 2.98 15.34 -3.30
C GLY A 33 1.47 15.56 -3.18
N ASN A 34 0.65 14.77 -3.88
CA ASN A 34 -0.78 14.73 -3.63
C ASN A 34 -1.05 13.82 -2.44
N TYR A 35 -1.32 14.42 -1.29
CA TYR A 35 -1.56 13.71 -0.02
C TYR A 35 -2.61 12.60 -0.14
N SER A 36 -3.73 12.86 -0.82
CA SER A 36 -4.81 11.87 -0.91
C SER A 36 -4.38 10.67 -1.74
N GLN A 37 -3.81 10.93 -2.93
CA GLN A 37 -3.34 9.87 -3.82
C GLN A 37 -2.21 9.05 -3.18
N ASP A 38 -1.24 9.73 -2.59
CA ASP A 38 -0.09 9.09 -1.95
C ASP A 38 -0.51 8.25 -0.73
N THR A 39 -1.47 8.73 0.05
CA THR A 39 -2.00 7.98 1.20
C THR A 39 -2.73 6.71 0.77
N LEU A 40 -3.56 6.78 -0.28
CA LEU A 40 -4.27 5.62 -0.82
C LEU A 40 -3.30 4.57 -1.40
N ALA A 41 -2.27 5.03 -2.12
CA ALA A 41 -1.22 4.16 -2.64
C ALA A 41 -0.41 3.49 -1.51
N LEU A 42 -0.10 4.26 -0.47
CA LEU A 42 0.60 3.75 0.71
C LEU A 42 -0.22 2.68 1.43
N ILE A 43 -1.51 2.94 1.71
CA ILE A 43 -2.42 1.96 2.34
C ILE A 43 -2.46 0.65 1.53
N THR A 44 -2.60 0.75 0.21
CA THR A 44 -2.64 -0.41 -0.67
C THR A 44 -1.36 -1.24 -0.58
N THR A 45 -0.21 -0.56 -0.59
CA THR A 45 1.10 -1.20 -0.49
C THR A 45 1.32 -1.86 0.87
N LEU A 46 0.92 -1.20 1.96
CA LEU A 46 1.06 -1.72 3.31
C LEU A 46 0.14 -2.91 3.57
N ARG A 47 -1.11 -2.91 3.08
CA ARG A 47 -1.99 -4.08 3.14
C ARG A 47 -1.35 -5.29 2.46
N ALA A 48 -0.84 -5.11 1.24
CA ALA A 48 -0.15 -6.17 0.51
C ALA A 48 1.06 -6.70 1.29
N ALA A 49 1.86 -5.82 1.89
CA ALA A 49 3.02 -6.21 2.69
C ALA A 49 2.64 -6.96 3.99
N ILE A 50 1.55 -6.56 4.64
CA ILE A 50 1.04 -7.19 5.88
C ILE A 50 0.49 -8.60 5.60
N ASP A 51 -0.12 -8.80 4.42
CA ASP A 51 -0.75 -10.06 4.01
C ASP A 51 0.20 -11.05 3.34
N LEU A 52 1.48 -10.70 3.20
CA LEU A 52 2.48 -11.64 2.73
C LEU A 52 2.54 -12.91 3.60
N PRO A 53 2.60 -14.11 2.97
CA PRO A 53 2.79 -15.36 3.68
C PRO A 53 4.02 -15.36 4.58
N ASN A 54 3.97 -16.13 5.67
CA ASN A 54 5.05 -16.14 6.66
C ASN A 54 6.35 -16.76 6.15
N ASP A 55 6.23 -17.67 5.19
CA ASP A 55 7.27 -18.40 4.50
C ASP A 55 7.73 -17.71 3.20
N ALA A 56 7.17 -16.53 2.87
CA ALA A 56 7.54 -15.82 1.66
C ALA A 56 9.02 -15.35 1.72
N PRO A 57 9.85 -15.71 0.73
CA PRO A 57 11.29 -15.41 0.75
C PRO A 57 11.58 -13.90 0.69
N ASN A 58 10.65 -13.11 0.15
CA ASN A 58 10.76 -11.66 0.03
C ASN A 58 10.19 -10.88 1.23
N LYS A 59 9.77 -11.55 2.31
CA LYS A 59 9.12 -10.90 3.46
C LYS A 59 10.01 -9.86 4.15
N ALA A 60 11.26 -10.20 4.40
CA ALA A 60 12.21 -9.27 5.02
C ALA A 60 12.46 -8.02 4.16
N GLN A 61 12.50 -8.19 2.84
CA GLN A 61 12.59 -7.09 1.90
C GLN A 61 11.33 -6.22 1.96
N ALA A 62 10.14 -6.83 1.87
CA ALA A 62 8.88 -6.10 1.94
C ALA A 62 8.69 -5.31 3.25
N GLN A 63 9.16 -5.83 4.39
CA GLN A 63 9.17 -5.11 5.66
C GLN A 63 10.16 -3.93 5.66
N THR A 64 11.28 -4.06 4.96
CA THR A 64 12.27 -2.98 4.81
C THR A 64 11.70 -1.89 3.92
N ASP A 65 11.16 -2.25 2.76
CA ASP A 65 10.50 -1.33 1.84
C ASP A 65 9.32 -0.62 2.53
N ALA A 66 8.53 -1.33 3.33
CA ALA A 66 7.45 -0.73 4.11
C ALA A 66 7.96 0.31 5.12
N ARG A 67 9.07 0.04 5.83
CA ARG A 67 9.69 1.01 6.75
C ARG A 67 10.19 2.25 6.01
N GLU A 68 10.84 2.06 4.87
CA GLU A 68 11.31 3.16 4.03
C GLU A 68 10.12 4.01 3.53
N LEU A 69 9.05 3.38 3.08
CA LEU A 69 7.83 4.06 2.65
C LEU A 69 7.19 4.88 3.77
N ILE A 70 7.12 4.31 4.98
CA ILE A 70 6.64 5.02 6.18
C ILE A 70 7.49 6.27 6.45
N ASN A 71 8.81 6.13 6.41
CA ASN A 71 9.74 7.23 6.66
C ASN A 71 9.63 8.32 5.59
N ASN A 72 9.54 7.93 4.32
CA ASN A 72 9.38 8.86 3.20
C ASN A 72 8.05 9.62 3.30
N PHE A 73 6.96 8.93 3.62
CA PHE A 73 5.64 9.53 3.81
C PHE A 73 5.64 10.53 4.97
N ALA A 74 6.18 10.13 6.12
CA ALA A 74 6.30 11.00 7.28
C ALA A 74 7.15 12.23 6.94
N SER A 75 8.34 12.05 6.35
CA SER A 75 9.24 13.14 5.97
C SER A 75 8.58 14.16 5.05
N ARG A 76 7.79 13.68 4.07
CA ARG A 76 7.08 14.53 3.10
C ARG A 76 5.98 15.36 3.75
N TYR A 77 5.12 14.74 4.55
CA TYR A 77 3.86 15.34 4.98
C TYR A 77 3.88 15.92 6.41
N GLN A 78 4.83 15.53 7.25
CA GLN A 78 4.88 15.99 8.65
C GLN A 78 5.13 17.49 8.83
N ARG A 79 5.69 18.17 7.81
CA ARG A 79 5.99 19.61 7.83
C ARG A 79 4.87 20.46 7.27
N ASP A 80 3.88 19.85 6.63
CA ASP A 80 2.75 20.57 6.04
C ASP A 80 1.65 20.77 7.09
N ALA A 81 1.46 22.02 7.50
CA ALA A 81 0.44 22.40 8.48
C ALA A 81 -0.99 22.16 8.00
N SER A 82 -1.22 22.11 6.67
CA SER A 82 -2.53 21.82 6.09
C SER A 82 -2.88 20.32 6.21
N VAL A 83 -1.88 19.46 6.06
CA VAL A 83 -2.03 17.99 6.14
C VAL A 83 -2.02 17.52 7.60
N THR A 84 -1.14 18.05 8.43
CA THR A 84 -0.99 17.60 9.83
C THR A 84 -2.22 17.84 10.71
N LYS A 85 -3.11 18.75 10.30
CA LYS A 85 -4.40 19.02 10.97
C LYS A 85 -5.51 18.07 10.56
N LEU A 86 -5.34 17.31 9.48
CA LEU A 86 -6.35 16.38 8.99
C LEU A 86 -6.47 15.19 9.94
N SER A 87 -7.70 14.78 10.21
CA SER A 87 -7.96 13.57 11.00
C SER A 87 -7.44 12.32 10.28
N SER A 88 -7.52 12.30 8.95
CA SER A 88 -6.93 11.26 8.11
C SER A 88 -5.42 11.11 8.36
N PHE A 89 -4.69 12.22 8.50
CA PHE A 89 -3.25 12.17 8.72
C PHE A 89 -2.88 11.67 10.12
N THR A 90 -3.60 12.15 11.15
CA THR A 90 -3.31 11.75 12.54
C THR A 90 -3.63 10.28 12.79
N THR A 91 -4.73 9.77 12.23
CA THR A 91 -5.06 8.34 12.24
C THR A 91 -4.02 7.53 11.47
N MET A 92 -3.64 7.96 10.26
CA MET A 92 -2.62 7.28 9.48
C MET A 92 -1.29 7.21 10.22
N ARG A 93 -0.84 8.30 10.85
CA ARG A 93 0.41 8.33 11.63
C ARG A 93 0.39 7.34 12.80
N THR A 94 -0.76 7.15 13.45
CA THR A 94 -0.92 6.18 14.54
C THR A 94 -0.78 4.74 14.03
N ALA A 95 -1.38 4.44 12.87
CA ALA A 95 -1.24 3.16 12.19
C ALA A 95 0.23 2.89 11.80
N LEU A 96 0.87 3.87 11.17
CA LEU A 96 2.25 3.76 10.71
C LEU A 96 3.24 3.57 11.87
N ASN A 97 3.09 4.33 12.96
CA ASN A 97 3.93 4.18 14.15
C ASN A 97 3.79 2.79 14.78
N SER A 98 2.57 2.26 14.81
CA SER A 98 2.30 0.92 15.32
C SER A 98 2.97 -0.17 14.49
N LEU A 99 2.89 -0.04 13.16
CA LEU A 99 3.49 -1.00 12.23
C LEU A 99 5.02 -0.92 12.25
N ALA A 100 5.57 0.30 12.22
CA ALA A 100 7.02 0.52 12.32
C ALA A 100 7.59 0.02 13.65
N GLY A 101 6.87 0.21 14.75
CA GLY A 101 7.22 -0.34 16.06
C GLY A 101 7.29 -1.86 16.05
N HIS A 102 6.28 -2.53 15.47
CA HIS A 102 6.29 -3.99 15.34
C HIS A 102 7.48 -4.49 14.51
N TYR A 103 7.75 -3.90 13.35
CA TYR A 103 8.88 -4.30 12.51
C TYR A 103 10.25 -4.03 13.15
N SER A 104 10.34 -3.02 14.01
CA SER A 104 11.58 -2.70 14.74
C SER A 104 11.82 -3.67 15.90
N SER A 105 10.77 -3.99 16.67
CA SER A 105 10.87 -4.88 17.84
C SER A 105 10.91 -6.36 17.45
N TYR A 106 10.24 -6.76 16.37
CA TYR A 106 10.05 -8.15 15.99
C TYR A 106 10.23 -8.37 14.47
N PRO A 107 11.44 -8.14 13.91
CA PRO A 107 11.67 -8.23 12.46
C PRO A 107 11.34 -9.62 11.91
N ASN A 108 11.68 -10.68 12.65
CA ASN A 108 11.46 -12.06 12.22
C ASN A 108 10.07 -12.63 12.60
N ARG A 109 9.14 -11.80 13.11
CA ARG A 109 7.80 -12.25 13.49
C ARG A 109 6.72 -11.65 12.60
N PRO A 110 5.67 -12.43 12.29
CA PRO A 110 4.50 -11.88 11.63
C PRO A 110 3.82 -10.80 12.46
N VAL A 111 3.14 -9.89 11.77
CA VAL A 111 2.25 -8.91 12.39
C VAL A 111 1.12 -9.67 13.10
N PRO A 112 0.92 -9.49 14.42
CA PRO A 112 -0.11 -10.20 15.17
C PRO A 112 -1.51 -9.90 14.63
N GLN A 113 -2.42 -10.88 14.66
CA GLN A 113 -3.76 -10.72 14.11
C GLN A 113 -4.52 -9.52 14.68
N LYS A 114 -4.39 -9.28 16.00
CA LYS A 114 -5.00 -8.12 16.67
C LYS A 114 -4.48 -6.79 16.10
N LEU A 115 -3.18 -6.72 15.78
CA LEU A 115 -2.59 -5.53 15.16
C LEU A 115 -3.08 -5.38 13.72
N LYS A 116 -3.16 -6.47 12.94
CA LYS A 116 -3.72 -6.44 11.58
C LYS A 116 -5.15 -5.89 11.56
N THR A 117 -6.02 -6.41 12.43
CA THR A 117 -7.42 -5.95 12.52
C THR A 117 -7.51 -4.47 12.86
N ARG A 118 -6.68 -3.98 13.80
CA ARG A 118 -6.66 -2.56 14.16
C ARG A 118 -6.16 -1.70 12.99
N LEU A 119 -5.07 -2.10 12.33
CA LEU A 119 -4.54 -1.39 11.16
C LEU A 119 -5.58 -1.31 10.05
N GLU A 120 -6.32 -2.38 9.79
CA GLU A 120 -7.37 -2.38 8.77
C GLU A 120 -8.51 -1.41 9.11
N GLN A 121 -8.92 -1.32 10.38
CA GLN A 121 -9.90 -0.34 10.84
C GLN A 121 -9.39 1.09 10.66
N GLU A 122 -8.12 1.36 11.01
CA GLU A 122 -7.48 2.67 10.84
C GLU A 122 -7.38 3.03 9.35
N PHE A 123 -6.95 2.10 8.49
CA PHE A 123 -6.89 2.32 7.04
C PHE A 123 -8.26 2.61 6.43
N SER A 124 -9.29 1.85 6.81
CA SER A 124 -10.67 2.08 6.34
C SER A 124 -11.20 3.46 6.78
N GLN A 125 -10.88 3.90 7.99
CA GLN A 125 -11.24 5.24 8.47
C GLN A 125 -10.54 6.33 7.65
N VAL A 126 -9.25 6.16 7.36
CA VAL A 126 -8.47 7.09 6.53
C VAL A 126 -9.02 7.16 5.12
N GLU A 127 -9.27 6.02 4.46
CA GLU A 127 -9.87 5.97 3.12
C GLU A 127 -11.22 6.69 3.07
N SER A 128 -12.05 6.46 4.09
CA SER A 128 -13.36 7.11 4.20
C SER A 128 -13.24 8.62 4.42
N ALA A 129 -12.26 9.07 5.20
CA ALA A 129 -12.00 10.50 5.41
C ALA A 129 -11.51 11.18 4.13
N LEU A 130 -10.58 10.56 3.40
CA LEU A 130 -10.07 11.08 2.13
C LEU A 130 -11.18 11.18 1.07
N ARG A 131 -12.09 10.20 1.00
CA ARG A 131 -13.26 10.24 0.09
C ARG A 131 -14.21 11.40 0.39
N ARG A 132 -14.26 11.87 1.64
CA ARG A 132 -15.07 13.04 2.04
C ARG A 132 -14.33 14.37 1.89
N GLY A 133 -13.05 14.35 1.50
CA GLY A 133 -12.20 15.53 1.42
C GLY A 133 -11.70 16.03 2.77
N SER A 134 -11.57 15.13 3.77
CA SER A 134 -11.19 15.44 5.16
C SER A 134 -9.95 14.68 5.65
#